data_AF-A0A8J2W970-F1
#
_entry.id   AF-A0A8J2W970-F1
#
_cell.length_a   1.000
_cell.length_b   1.000
_cell.length_c   1.000
_cell.angle_alpha   90.00
_cell.angle_beta   90.00
_cell.angle_gamma   90.00
#
_symmetry.space_group_name_H-M   'P 1'
#
loop_
_entity.id
_entity.type
_entity.pdbx_description
1 polymer ?
#
loop_
_entity_poly.entity_id
_entity_poly.type
_entity_poly.pdbx_seq_one_letter_code
_entity_poly.pdbx_strand_id
1 'polypeptide(L)'
;MNKLLRVRESFILSSRMITTNTYFPSFLQVSTPLLAEPMKKKKKMDPQILKAREERKKKRIEKSIKKLEKNVKQLKPIEEIDLTINLQKEKLARQRAKIDEESLLNKRQDILKTWCTFKYQQHLLERKMIDRIWSSQSEALKQLAVISEELYIGAIQVDSLLLPFSAVGPTSTPPLHDYEVLDGEYFDETPKLK
;
A
#
# COMPACT_ATOMS: atom_id res chain seq x y z
N MET A 1 44.32 65.54 16.84
CA MET A 1 44.11 66.97 16.55
C MET A 1 42.72 67.16 15.98
N ASN A 2 41.99 68.11 16.55
CA ASN A 2 40.57 68.39 16.36
C ASN A 2 40.21 68.97 14.99
N LYS A 3 38.88 68.96 14.73
CA LYS A 3 38.06 69.85 13.86
C LYS A 3 37.97 69.45 12.37
N LEU A 4 36.81 69.40 11.71
CA LEU A 4 35.47 69.99 11.94
C LEU A 4 34.35 69.11 11.35
N LEU A 5 33.30 68.88 12.15
CA LEU A 5 32.01 68.39 11.69
C LEU A 5 31.23 69.52 11.02
N ARG A 6 30.79 69.30 9.78
CA ARG A 6 29.94 70.21 9.01
C ARG A 6 28.49 70.00 9.46
N VAL A 7 28.00 70.92 10.30
CA VAL A 7 26.59 70.98 10.69
C VAL A 7 25.76 71.26 9.44
N ARG A 8 24.93 70.30 9.02
CA ARG A 8 23.86 70.54 8.05
C ARG A 8 22.70 71.15 8.81
N GLU A 9 22.43 72.41 8.52
CA GLU A 9 21.25 73.14 8.96
C GLU A 9 20.00 72.34 8.55
N SER A 10 19.23 71.92 9.54
CA SER A 10 17.90 71.39 9.34
C SER A 10 16.97 72.57 9.13
N PHE A 11 16.44 72.71 7.91
CA PHE A 11 15.26 73.55 7.69
C PHE A 11 14.10 72.91 8.45
N ILE A 12 13.86 73.39 9.66
CA ILE A 12 12.65 73.10 10.42
C ILE A 12 11.53 73.85 9.70
N LEU A 13 10.85 73.19 8.75
CA LEU A 13 9.55 73.63 8.31
C LEU A 13 8.61 73.49 9.53
N SER A 14 8.35 74.61 10.21
CA SER A 14 7.33 74.68 11.24
C SER A 14 5.95 74.53 10.58
N SER A 15 5.52 73.29 10.33
CA SER A 15 4.14 73.01 9.99
C SER A 15 3.31 73.06 11.27
N ARG A 16 2.76 74.23 11.58
CA ARG A 16 1.71 74.35 12.59
C ARG A 16 0.45 73.69 12.03
N MET A 17 0.16 72.45 12.45
CA MET A 17 -1.18 71.88 12.30
C MET A 17 -2.02 72.30 13.50
N ILE A 18 -2.96 73.22 13.27
CA ILE A 18 -4.04 73.52 14.23
C ILE A 18 -5.22 72.64 13.83
N THR A 19 -5.62 71.71 14.69
CA THR A 19 -6.85 70.93 14.52
C THR A 19 -7.74 71.09 15.73
N THR A 20 -8.79 71.89 15.60
CA THR A 20 -9.88 71.99 16.57
C THR A 20 -11.01 71.07 16.14
N ASN A 21 -10.85 69.76 16.36
CA ASN A 21 -11.98 68.85 16.26
C ASN A 21 -11.83 67.71 17.28
N THR A 22 -12.76 67.68 18.23
CA THR A 22 -12.71 66.85 19.45
C THR A 22 -13.47 65.54 19.32
N TYR A 23 -13.74 65.06 18.10
CA TYR A 23 -14.43 63.78 17.91
C TYR A 23 -13.68 62.88 16.90
N PHE A 24 -13.03 61.85 17.44
CA PHE A 24 -12.42 60.65 16.81
C PHE A 24 -11.05 60.75 16.09
N PRO A 25 -9.95 60.29 16.75
CA PRO A 25 -8.66 60.07 16.09
C PRO A 25 -8.22 58.59 16.14
N SER A 26 -8.21 57.88 15.01
CA SER A 26 -7.25 56.78 14.68
C SER A 26 -7.68 56.03 13.40
N PHE A 27 -6.69 55.52 12.65
CA PHE A 27 -6.76 54.68 11.43
C PHE A 27 -6.51 55.34 10.04
N LEU A 28 -5.88 56.51 9.95
CA LEU A 28 -5.21 56.89 8.71
C LEU A 28 -3.72 56.49 8.78
N GLN A 29 -3.42 55.26 8.38
CA GLN A 29 -2.05 54.91 7.97
C GLN A 29 -1.87 55.33 6.52
N VAL A 30 -1.31 56.52 6.30
CA VAL A 30 -0.90 56.94 4.96
C VAL A 30 0.43 56.26 4.66
N SER A 31 0.40 55.13 3.95
CA SER A 31 1.62 54.58 3.36
C SER A 31 2.19 55.60 2.37
N THR A 32 3.52 55.68 2.28
CA THR A 32 4.19 56.60 1.37
C THR A 32 3.74 56.29 -0.08
N PRO A 33 3.27 57.29 -0.85
CA PRO A 33 2.91 57.04 -2.24
C PRO A 33 4.19 56.66 -3.00
N LEU A 34 4.28 55.39 -3.40
CA LEU A 34 5.25 54.97 -4.41
C LEU A 34 4.85 55.66 -5.71
N LEU A 35 5.50 56.79 -6.01
CA LEU A 35 5.39 57.56 -7.26
C LEU A 35 5.94 56.77 -8.46
N ALA A 36 5.56 55.50 -8.61
CA ALA A 36 5.93 54.66 -9.71
C ALA A 36 5.01 54.95 -10.92
N GLU A 37 5.58 55.01 -12.12
CA GLU A 37 4.81 55.11 -13.35
C GLU A 37 3.78 53.97 -13.46
N PRO A 38 2.57 54.23 -13.99
CA PRO A 38 1.56 53.19 -14.17
C PRO A 38 2.14 52.01 -14.96
N MET A 39 1.96 50.81 -14.42
CA MET A 39 2.66 49.61 -14.87
C MET A 39 2.30 49.30 -16.34
N LYS A 40 3.33 49.21 -17.21
CA LYS A 40 3.13 48.92 -18.64
C LYS A 40 2.33 47.62 -18.84
N LYS A 41 1.33 47.66 -19.73
CA LYS A 41 0.49 46.49 -20.06
C LYS A 41 1.38 45.32 -20.49
N LYS A 42 1.22 44.16 -19.83
CA LYS A 42 1.98 42.96 -20.17
C LYS A 42 1.70 42.57 -21.63
N LYS A 43 2.75 42.44 -22.44
CA LYS A 43 2.64 42.00 -23.83
C LYS A 43 2.22 40.53 -23.88
N LYS A 44 1.32 40.20 -24.81
CA LYS A 44 0.94 38.81 -25.09
C LYS A 44 2.18 38.08 -25.62
N MET A 45 2.48 36.91 -25.07
CA MET A 45 3.64 36.14 -25.54
C MET A 45 3.37 35.54 -26.92
N ASP A 46 4.45 35.34 -27.68
CA ASP A 46 4.38 34.72 -28.98
C ASP A 46 3.75 33.32 -28.91
N PRO A 47 2.91 32.94 -29.90
CA PRO A 47 2.21 31.66 -29.90
C PRO A 47 3.16 30.45 -29.92
N GLN A 48 4.35 30.60 -30.52
CA GLN A 48 5.37 29.55 -30.58
C GLN A 48 6.03 29.30 -29.21
N ILE A 49 6.20 30.34 -28.39
CA ILE A 49 6.73 30.22 -27.02
C ILE A 49 5.70 29.53 -26.11
N LEU A 50 4.41 29.79 -26.31
CA LEU A 50 3.33 29.11 -25.60
C LEU A 50 3.29 27.62 -25.93
N LYS A 51 3.32 27.25 -27.23
CA LYS A 51 3.40 25.84 -27.67
C LYS A 51 4.64 25.13 -27.11
N ALA A 52 5.81 25.76 -27.16
CA ALA A 52 7.03 25.19 -26.60
C ALA A 52 6.96 24.99 -25.07
N ARG A 53 6.29 25.89 -24.33
CA ARG A 53 6.05 25.72 -22.89
C ARG A 53 5.10 24.55 -22.61
N GLU A 54 4.04 24.39 -23.40
CA GLU A 54 3.11 23.27 -23.28
C GLU A 54 3.78 21.93 -23.59
N GLU A 55 4.56 21.83 -24.67
CA GLU A 55 5.31 20.61 -24.99
C GLU A 55 6.32 20.23 -23.89
N ARG A 56 6.99 21.22 -23.30
CA ARG A 56 7.88 20.98 -22.15
C ARG A 56 7.11 20.44 -20.94
N LYS A 57 5.90 20.94 -20.68
CA LYS A 57 5.03 20.41 -19.61
C LYS A 57 4.57 18.99 -19.92
N LYS A 58 4.12 18.71 -21.15
CA LYS A 58 3.72 17.37 -21.60
C LYS A 58 4.85 16.36 -21.45
N LYS A 59 6.05 16.67 -21.96
CA LYS A 59 7.23 15.79 -21.85
C LYS A 59 7.65 15.55 -20.39
N ARG A 60 7.49 16.54 -19.50
CA ARG A 60 7.75 16.35 -18.06
C ARG A 60 6.74 15.37 -17.44
N ILE A 61 5.46 15.55 -17.76
CA ILE A 61 4.38 14.69 -17.28
C ILE A 61 4.54 13.25 -17.82
N GLU A 62 4.84 13.09 -19.11
CA GLU A 62 5.12 11.77 -19.70
C GLU A 62 6.30 11.07 -19.04
N LYS A 63 7.38 11.80 -18.74
CA LYS A 63 8.53 11.24 -18.03
C LYS A 63 8.19 10.84 -16.60
N SER A 64 7.35 11.61 -15.90
CA SER A 64 6.90 11.22 -14.56
C SER A 64 5.98 10.01 -14.60
N ILE A 65 5.08 9.92 -15.58
CA ILE A 65 4.20 8.76 -15.77
C ILE A 65 5.05 7.51 -16.03
N LYS A 66 6.02 7.57 -16.97
CA LYS A 66 6.93 6.44 -17.25
C LYS A 66 7.73 5.98 -16.02
N LYS A 67 8.08 6.90 -15.12
CA LYS A 67 8.76 6.56 -13.85
C LYS A 67 7.82 5.88 -12.87
N LEU A 68 6.59 6.39 -12.73
CA LEU A 68 5.58 5.81 -11.86
C LEU A 68 5.17 4.41 -12.36
N GLU A 69 4.95 4.23 -13.66
CA GLU A 69 4.65 2.93 -14.28
C GLU A 69 5.75 1.89 -14.02
N LYS A 70 7.02 2.31 -13.97
CA LYS A 70 8.14 1.42 -13.63
C LYS A 70 8.11 0.99 -12.16
N ASN A 71 7.77 1.90 -11.26
CA ASN A 71 7.72 1.63 -9.82
C ASN A 71 6.52 0.76 -9.42
N VAL A 72 5.36 0.90 -10.09
CA VAL A 72 4.15 0.11 -9.82
C VAL A 72 4.37 -1.41 -9.97
N LYS A 73 5.36 -1.82 -10.76
CA LYS A 73 5.68 -3.24 -10.98
C LYS A 73 6.52 -3.88 -9.88
N GLN A 74 7.05 -3.11 -8.92
CA GLN A 74 7.84 -3.67 -7.84
C GLN A 74 6.91 -4.33 -6.82
N LEU A 75 7.05 -5.64 -6.64
CA LEU A 75 6.29 -6.38 -5.64
C LEU A 75 6.76 -5.99 -4.25
N LYS A 76 5.83 -6.00 -3.29
CA LYS A 76 6.19 -5.88 -1.88
C LYS A 76 7.03 -7.11 -1.46
N PRO A 77 8.11 -6.93 -0.68
CA PRO A 77 8.84 -8.06 -0.13
C PRO A 77 7.93 -8.91 0.77
N ILE A 78 8.20 -10.21 0.83
CA ILE A 78 7.43 -11.16 1.64
C ILE A 78 8.26 -11.49 2.89
N GLU A 79 7.85 -10.95 4.02
CA GLU A 79 8.62 -11.00 5.27
C GLU A 79 8.83 -12.43 5.78
N GLU A 80 7.88 -13.34 5.56
CA GLU A 80 7.93 -14.73 6.03
C GLU A 80 8.98 -15.58 5.30
N ILE A 81 9.37 -15.18 4.08
CA ILE A 81 10.35 -15.91 3.26
C ILE A 81 11.77 -15.54 3.68
N ASP A 82 11.99 -14.28 4.06
CA ASP A 82 13.31 -13.77 4.38
C ASP A 82 13.72 -14.08 5.83
N LEU A 83 14.98 -14.49 6.00
CA LEU A 83 15.53 -14.74 7.34
C LEU A 83 15.79 -13.42 8.06
N THR A 84 15.23 -13.27 9.25
CA THR A 84 15.48 -12.10 10.08
C THR A 84 16.95 -12.04 10.53
N ILE A 85 17.48 -10.82 10.64
CA ILE A 85 18.87 -10.55 11.02
C ILE A 85 19.19 -11.12 12.41
N ASN A 86 18.21 -11.12 13.32
CA ASN A 86 18.37 -11.66 14.68
C ASN A 86 18.66 -13.17 14.66
N LEU A 87 17.93 -13.93 13.83
CA LEU A 87 18.15 -15.37 13.66
C LEU A 87 19.53 -15.68 13.08
N GLN A 88 20.03 -14.84 12.17
CA GLN A 88 21.36 -15.01 11.60
C GLN A 88 22.47 -14.82 12.64
N LYS A 89 22.34 -13.83 13.53
CA LYS A 89 23.30 -13.58 14.62
C LYS A 89 23.36 -14.73 15.62
N GLU A 90 22.21 -15.33 15.95
CA GLU A 90 22.10 -16.42 16.91
C GLU A 90 22.49 -17.81 16.36
N LYS A 91 22.89 -17.90 15.09
CA LYS A 91 23.19 -19.16 14.41
C LYS A 91 24.16 -20.06 15.21
N LEU A 92 25.25 -19.49 15.72
CA LEU A 92 26.26 -20.24 16.48
C LEU A 92 25.72 -20.77 17.81
N ALA A 93 24.90 -19.98 18.51
CA ALA A 93 24.29 -20.38 19.77
C ALA A 93 23.26 -21.50 19.60
N ARG A 94 22.56 -21.55 18.45
CA ARG A 94 21.57 -22.58 18.12
C ARG A 94 22.16 -23.82 17.47
N GLN A 95 23.45 -23.83 17.19
CA GLN A 95 24.12 -24.97 16.58
C GLN A 95 24.13 -26.15 17.56
N ARG A 96 23.40 -27.22 17.23
CA ARG A 96 23.39 -28.45 18.01
C ARG A 96 24.67 -29.25 17.76
N ALA A 97 25.13 -29.95 18.78
CA ALA A 97 26.18 -30.97 18.62
C ALA A 97 25.69 -32.06 17.66
N LYS A 98 26.59 -32.64 16.86
CA LYS A 98 26.27 -33.81 16.03
C LYS A 98 25.88 -34.96 16.95
N ILE A 99 24.69 -35.52 16.71
CA ILE A 99 24.18 -36.68 17.44
C ILE A 99 24.66 -37.90 16.65
N ASP A 100 25.73 -38.54 17.11
CA ASP A 100 26.35 -39.69 16.44
C ASP A 100 25.77 -41.04 16.94
N GLU A 101 24.66 -41.03 17.68
CA GLU A 101 23.98 -42.26 18.09
C GLU A 101 23.22 -42.90 16.92
N GLU A 102 23.82 -43.93 16.34
CA GLU A 102 23.26 -44.73 15.25
C GLU A 102 21.82 -45.20 15.54
N SER A 103 21.52 -45.55 16.80
CA SER A 103 20.19 -45.99 17.22
C SER A 103 19.09 -44.93 17.02
N LEU A 104 19.40 -43.65 17.25
CA LEU A 104 18.47 -42.54 17.05
C LEU A 104 18.27 -42.24 15.56
N LEU A 105 19.33 -42.38 14.77
CA LEU A 105 19.27 -42.22 13.32
C LEU A 105 18.35 -43.27 12.69
N ASN A 106 18.53 -44.54 13.07
CA ASN A 106 17.73 -45.65 12.57
C ASN A 106 16.24 -45.49 12.93
N LYS A 107 15.93 -45.13 14.19
CA LYS A 107 14.56 -44.82 14.62
C LYS A 107 13.92 -43.70 13.78
N ARG A 108 14.66 -42.62 13.49
CA ARG A 108 14.16 -41.53 12.63
C ARG A 108 13.90 -42.02 11.22
N GLN A 109 14.80 -42.82 10.65
CA GLN A 109 14.62 -43.38 9.30
C GLN A 109 13.38 -44.27 9.23
N ASP A 110 13.14 -45.10 10.24
CA ASP A 110 11.96 -45.98 10.27
C ASP A 110 10.66 -45.20 10.39
N ILE A 111 10.64 -44.13 11.21
CA ILE A 111 9.50 -43.20 11.29
C ILE A 111 9.26 -42.52 9.93
N LEU A 112 10.31 -42.09 9.23
CA LEU A 112 10.15 -41.47 7.92
C LEU A 112 9.62 -42.46 6.88
N LYS A 113 10.13 -43.70 6.84
CA LYS A 113 9.64 -44.75 5.94
C LYS A 113 8.16 -45.06 6.18
N THR A 114 7.78 -45.23 7.44
CA THR A 114 6.37 -45.47 7.82
C THR A 114 5.48 -44.29 7.46
N TRP A 115 5.93 -43.06 7.72
CA TRP A 115 5.21 -41.83 7.34
C TRP A 115 5.03 -41.71 5.83
N CYS A 116 6.07 -41.95 5.03
CA CYS A 116 6.00 -41.94 3.57
C CYS A 116 4.99 -42.97 3.06
N THR A 117 5.01 -44.19 3.63
CA THR A 117 4.06 -45.25 3.27
C THR A 117 2.62 -44.83 3.60
N PHE A 118 2.40 -44.28 4.79
CA PHE A 118 1.10 -43.77 5.22
C PHE A 118 0.58 -42.67 4.30
N LYS A 119 1.42 -41.67 3.98
CA LYS A 119 1.04 -40.56 3.10
C LYS A 119 0.76 -41.00 1.67
N TYR A 120 1.51 -41.97 1.18
CA TYR A 120 1.25 -42.58 -0.12
C TYR A 120 -0.12 -43.28 -0.15
N GLN A 121 -0.43 -44.08 0.88
CA GLN A 121 -1.75 -44.72 1.00
C GLN A 121 -2.89 -43.70 1.10
N GLN A 122 -2.73 -42.65 1.90
CA GLN A 122 -3.69 -41.56 2.01
C GLN A 122 -3.96 -40.93 0.64
N HIS A 123 -2.90 -40.60 -0.11
CA HIS A 123 -3.02 -40.01 -1.44
C HIS A 123 -3.73 -40.94 -2.43
N LEU A 124 -3.44 -42.25 -2.41
CA LEU A 124 -4.13 -43.22 -3.26
C LEU A 124 -5.63 -43.31 -2.95
N LEU A 125 -6.02 -43.21 -1.68
CA LEU A 125 -7.44 -43.21 -1.27
C LEU A 125 -8.15 -41.93 -1.72
N GLU A 126 -7.52 -40.77 -1.52
CA GLU A 126 -8.05 -39.48 -1.98
C GLU A 126 -8.24 -39.47 -3.49
N ARG A 127 -7.24 -39.95 -4.24
CA ARG A 127 -7.32 -40.07 -5.71
C ARG A 127 -8.47 -40.97 -6.14
N LYS A 128 -8.59 -42.16 -5.55
CA LYS A 128 -9.72 -43.08 -5.83
C LYS A 128 -11.08 -42.45 -5.53
N MET A 129 -11.17 -41.63 -4.48
CA MET A 129 -12.39 -40.92 -4.13
C MET A 129 -12.74 -39.87 -5.19
N ILE A 130 -11.77 -39.07 -5.61
CA ILE A 130 -11.95 -38.07 -6.68
C ILE A 130 -12.37 -38.77 -7.99
N ASP A 131 -11.70 -39.85 -8.38
CA ASP A 131 -12.02 -40.62 -9.59
C ASP A 131 -13.46 -41.18 -9.53
N ARG A 132 -13.89 -41.64 -8.35
CA ARG A 132 -15.27 -42.11 -8.12
C ARG A 132 -16.28 -40.97 -8.28
N ILE A 133 -16.04 -39.83 -7.62
CA ILE A 133 -16.92 -38.66 -7.71
C ILE A 133 -17.02 -38.22 -9.18
N TRP A 134 -15.89 -38.10 -9.88
CA TRP A 134 -15.84 -37.72 -11.29
C TRP A 134 -16.61 -38.69 -12.19
N SER A 135 -16.41 -40.00 -12.00
CA SER A 135 -17.12 -41.03 -12.77
C SER A 135 -18.63 -40.95 -12.54
N SER A 136 -19.07 -40.83 -11.27
CA SER A 136 -20.49 -40.69 -10.94
C SER A 136 -21.11 -39.42 -11.52
N GLN A 137 -20.39 -38.30 -11.49
CA GLN A 137 -20.85 -37.04 -12.09
C GLN A 137 -20.99 -37.17 -13.61
N SER A 138 -20.00 -37.77 -14.27
CA SER A 138 -20.03 -37.98 -15.73
C SER A 138 -21.18 -38.90 -16.15
N GLU A 139 -21.40 -40.01 -15.42
CA GLU A 139 -22.51 -40.92 -15.68
C GLU A 139 -23.87 -40.25 -15.46
N ALA A 140 -24.01 -39.49 -14.37
CA ALA A 140 -25.23 -38.74 -14.09
C ALA A 140 -25.54 -37.72 -15.21
N LEU A 141 -24.55 -36.99 -15.72
CA LEU A 141 -24.73 -36.05 -16.83
C LEU A 141 -25.10 -36.75 -18.14
N LYS A 142 -24.52 -37.92 -18.43
CA LYS A 142 -24.90 -38.73 -19.61
C LYS A 142 -26.35 -39.18 -19.52
N GLN A 143 -26.79 -39.66 -18.37
CA GLN A 143 -28.18 -40.06 -18.15
C GLN A 143 -29.12 -38.85 -18.25
N LEU A 144 -28.74 -37.70 -17.69
CA LEU A 144 -29.51 -36.47 -17.79
C LEU A 144 -29.71 -36.04 -19.23
N ALA A 145 -28.67 -36.10 -20.06
CA ALA A 145 -28.75 -35.76 -21.50
C ALA A 145 -29.72 -36.67 -22.26
N VAL A 146 -29.83 -37.95 -21.89
CA VAL A 146 -30.78 -38.89 -22.51
C VAL A 146 -32.23 -38.58 -22.10
N ILE A 147 -32.45 -38.11 -20.87
CA ILE A 147 -33.79 -37.83 -20.33
C ILE A 147 -34.29 -36.45 -20.78
N SER A 148 -33.45 -35.42 -20.70
CA SER A 148 -33.80 -34.04 -21.02
C SER A 148 -32.57 -33.21 -21.41
N GLU A 149 -32.56 -32.72 -22.64
CA GLU A 149 -31.49 -31.87 -23.16
C GLU A 149 -31.49 -30.47 -22.51
N GLU A 150 -32.66 -29.90 -22.22
CA GLU A 150 -32.78 -28.57 -21.60
C GLU A 150 -32.13 -28.52 -20.21
N LEU A 151 -32.37 -29.54 -19.37
CA LEU A 151 -31.76 -29.64 -18.05
C LEU A 151 -30.25 -29.88 -18.13
N TYR A 152 -29.80 -30.66 -19.12
CA TYR A 152 -28.38 -30.87 -19.36
C TYR A 152 -27.64 -29.58 -19.71
N ILE A 153 -28.22 -28.75 -20.60
CA ILE A 153 -27.66 -27.45 -20.96
C ILE A 153 -27.59 -26.55 -19.72
N GLY A 154 -28.63 -26.53 -18.89
CA GLY A 154 -28.63 -25.77 -17.63
C GLY A 154 -27.56 -26.23 -16.65
N ALA A 155 -27.37 -27.54 -16.50
CA ALA A 155 -26.42 -28.12 -15.53
C ALA A 155 -24.94 -27.91 -15.90
N ILE A 156 -24.62 -27.73 -17.20
CA ILE A 156 -23.25 -27.49 -17.66
C ILE A 156 -22.82 -26.02 -17.50
N GLN A 157 -23.77 -25.11 -17.39
CA GLN A 157 -23.46 -23.69 -17.24
C GLN A 157 -22.69 -23.45 -15.94
N VAL A 158 -21.70 -22.57 -16.01
CA VAL A 158 -20.91 -22.16 -14.84
C VAL A 158 -21.78 -21.30 -13.94
N ASP A 159 -21.91 -21.69 -12.68
CA ASP A 159 -22.62 -20.88 -11.69
C ASP A 159 -21.81 -19.62 -11.34
N SER A 160 -22.37 -18.46 -11.69
CA SER A 160 -21.78 -17.16 -11.36
C SER A 160 -21.73 -16.87 -9.85
N LEU A 161 -22.55 -17.54 -9.04
CA LEU A 161 -22.59 -17.35 -7.59
C LEU A 161 -21.46 -18.08 -6.84
N LEU A 162 -20.71 -18.95 -7.52
CA LEU A 162 -19.61 -19.70 -6.92
C LEU A 162 -18.42 -18.78 -6.55
N LEU A 163 -18.30 -17.61 -7.17
CA LEU A 163 -17.21 -16.66 -6.93
C LEU A 163 -17.78 -15.33 -6.43
N PRO A 164 -17.31 -14.78 -5.29
CA PRO A 164 -16.21 -15.25 -4.45
C PRO A 164 -16.61 -16.33 -3.42
N PHE A 165 -15.90 -17.46 -3.41
CA PHE A 165 -16.04 -18.49 -2.39
C PHE A 165 -15.12 -18.20 -1.19
N SER A 166 -15.67 -18.23 0.03
CA SER A 166 -14.91 -18.12 1.28
C SER A 166 -15.27 -19.29 2.19
N ALA A 167 -14.25 -19.97 2.71
CA ALA A 167 -14.39 -21.03 3.69
C ALA A 167 -13.33 -20.86 4.78
N VAL A 168 -13.74 -21.05 6.03
CA VAL A 168 -12.84 -21.05 7.18
C VAL A 168 -12.51 -22.50 7.54
N GLY A 169 -11.23 -22.78 7.82
CA GLY A 169 -10.79 -24.10 8.23
C GLY A 169 -11.39 -24.51 9.59
N PRO A 170 -11.41 -25.82 9.90
CA PRO A 170 -11.89 -26.30 11.19
C PRO A 170 -11.00 -25.80 12.33
N THR A 171 -11.62 -25.39 13.45
CA THR A 171 -10.91 -25.04 14.68
C THR A 171 -10.58 -26.29 15.49
N SER A 172 -9.52 -26.27 16.30
CA SER A 172 -9.17 -27.40 17.18
C SER A 172 -10.25 -27.68 18.22
N THR A 173 -10.91 -26.62 18.70
CA THR A 173 -12.05 -26.68 19.62
C THR A 173 -13.22 -25.89 19.04
N PRO A 174 -14.47 -26.37 19.19
CA PRO A 174 -15.64 -25.60 18.77
C PRO A 174 -15.80 -24.33 19.62
N PRO A 175 -16.48 -23.30 19.09
CA PRO A 175 -16.73 -22.07 19.83
C PRO A 175 -17.68 -22.31 21.02
N LEU A 176 -17.44 -21.58 22.11
CA LEU A 176 -18.36 -21.53 23.25
C LEU A 176 -19.48 -20.52 22.94
N HIS A 177 -20.72 -20.85 23.31
CA HIS A 177 -21.91 -20.07 22.95
C HIS A 177 -21.94 -18.67 23.61
N ASP A 178 -21.54 -18.59 24.88
CA ASP A 178 -21.67 -17.38 25.71
C ASP A 178 -20.31 -16.88 26.21
N TYR A 179 -19.27 -17.03 25.40
CA TYR A 179 -17.95 -16.50 25.75
C TYR A 179 -17.88 -15.00 25.47
N GLU A 180 -17.89 -14.20 26.54
CA GLU A 180 -17.62 -12.76 26.46
C GLU A 180 -16.13 -12.52 26.19
N VAL A 181 -15.83 -12.07 24.97
CA VAL A 181 -14.48 -11.64 24.60
C VAL A 181 -14.15 -10.37 25.39
N LEU A 182 -12.96 -10.34 25.98
CA LEU A 182 -12.46 -9.15 26.67
C LEU A 182 -12.28 -8.00 25.68
N ASP A 183 -12.65 -6.80 26.09
CA ASP A 183 -12.50 -5.60 25.27
C ASP A 183 -11.01 -5.29 25.03
N GLY A 184 -10.69 -4.83 23.81
CA GLY A 184 -9.32 -4.59 23.38
C GLY A 184 -9.24 -3.86 22.04
N GLU A 185 -8.22 -3.02 21.89
CA GLU A 185 -7.96 -2.26 20.66
C GLU A 185 -7.06 -3.05 19.71
N TYR A 186 -7.45 -3.14 18.44
CA TYR A 186 -6.59 -3.70 17.39
C TYR A 186 -5.77 -2.59 16.73
N PHE A 187 -4.46 -2.68 16.85
CA PHE A 187 -3.51 -1.80 16.15
C PHE A 187 -2.90 -2.54 14.96
N ASP A 188 -3.09 -1.98 13.77
CA ASP A 188 -2.44 -2.48 12.56
C ASP A 188 -0.97 -2.07 12.55
N GLU A 189 -0.10 -3.02 12.87
CA GLU A 189 1.36 -2.85 12.85
C GLU A 189 1.98 -3.18 11.48
N THR A 190 1.17 -3.38 10.43
CA THR A 190 1.72 -3.70 9.10
C THR A 190 2.63 -2.57 8.59
N PRO A 191 3.89 -2.87 8.23
CA PRO A 191 4.84 -1.85 7.85
C PRO A 191 4.44 -1.20 6.53
N LYS A 192 4.25 0.12 6.56
CA LYS A 192 4.00 0.93 5.36
C LYS A 192 5.32 1.08 4.59
N LEU A 193 5.47 0.29 3.53
CA LEU A 193 6.57 0.42 2.57
C LEU A 193 6.50 1.79 1.87
N LYS A 194 7.62 2.53 1.88
CA LYS A 194 7.77 3.85 1.25
C LYS A 194 8.16 3.74 -0.22
#